data_AF-A0AAU0ZNB8-F1
#
_entry.id   AF-A0AAU0ZNB8-F1
#
_cell.length_a   1.000
_cell.length_b   1.000
_cell.length_c   1.000
_cell.angle_alpha   90.00
_cell.angle_beta   90.00
_cell.angle_gamma   90.00
#
_symmetry.space_group_name_H-M   'P 1'
#
loop_
_entity.id
_entity.type
_entity.pdbx_description
1 polymer ?
#
loop_
_entity_poly.entity_id
_entity_poly.type
_entity_poly.pdbx_seq_one_letter_code
_entity_poly.pdbx_strand_id
1 'polypeptide(L)'
;MTATLLAVALSLVSAVAYAAAAVAQERLAAKSGGGVLRLLGTGAWWWSVGLNAAAALLHVAALKYGPLTLVQPLGALTLVAAVPLGARVAGRHVTPGEWRGTALTLVGLGALLVTASGPAPDDTLSLPEALGVAAVTAALIGALSRRGAKPGLRHATASGVASGVASALTQTVTVAVTDRTGPLLDVRVIAVALLVAAFAAGGLLLSQTAYRGGLGAPLAMVTLANPLAASIIGLALLGEHLQGGAAGLSLAAVGAILATGGVVLLTHAHNAPLLDESQRGPGQSPVAATP
;
A
#
# COMPACT_ATOMS: atom_id res chain seq x y z
N MET A 1 3.20 6.11 28.79
CA MET A 1 3.87 7.09 27.90
C MET A 1 5.00 6.47 27.08
N THR A 2 5.92 5.69 27.67
CA THR A 2 7.04 5.06 26.97
C THR A 2 6.62 4.06 25.87
N ALA A 3 5.60 3.24 26.09
CA ALA A 3 5.09 2.29 25.09
C ALA A 3 4.52 2.99 23.85
N THR A 4 3.69 4.02 24.04
CA THR A 4 3.14 4.82 22.94
C THR A 4 4.23 5.52 22.14
N LEU A 5 5.25 6.09 22.80
CA LEU A 5 6.40 6.68 22.11
C LEU A 5 7.17 5.64 21.29
N LEU A 6 7.34 4.43 21.82
CA LEU A 6 7.98 3.33 21.10
C LEU A 6 7.14 2.91 19.88
N ALA A 7 5.82 2.80 20.01
CA ALA A 7 4.91 2.51 18.90
C ALA A 7 5.02 3.57 17.79
N VAL A 8 5.04 4.86 18.16
CA VAL A 8 5.22 5.97 17.23
C VAL A 8 6.58 5.88 16.53
N ALA A 9 7.66 5.71 17.29
CA ALA A 9 9.01 5.62 16.73
C ALA A 9 9.15 4.44 15.75
N LEU A 10 8.70 3.24 16.13
CA LEU A 10 8.71 2.06 15.27
C LEU A 10 7.86 2.26 14.01
N SER A 11 6.70 2.90 14.13
CA SER A 11 5.83 3.20 12.99
C SER A 11 6.47 4.18 12.02
N LEU A 12 7.16 5.21 12.52
CA LEU A 12 7.86 6.18 11.67
C LEU A 12 9.05 5.55 10.94
N VAL A 13 9.84 4.71 11.62
CA VAL A 13 10.95 3.98 10.98
C VAL A 13 10.41 3.00 9.95
N SER A 14 9.32 2.28 10.26
CA SER A 14 8.62 1.41 9.31
C SER A 14 8.15 2.18 8.08
N ALA A 15 7.51 3.34 8.26
CA ALA A 15 7.00 4.16 7.17
C ALA A 15 8.12 4.62 6.21
N VAL A 16 9.27 5.03 6.76
CA VAL A 16 10.47 5.41 6.00
C VAL A 16 11.08 4.20 5.28
N ALA A 17 11.15 3.05 5.94
CA ALA A 17 11.66 1.82 5.33
C ALA A 17 10.79 1.36 4.14
N TYR A 18 9.46 1.39 4.29
CA TYR A 18 8.53 1.15 3.19
C TYR A 18 8.69 2.16 2.05
N ALA A 19 8.86 3.45 2.38
CA ALA A 19 9.08 4.49 1.39
C ALA A 19 10.38 4.27 0.59
N ALA A 20 11.47 3.93 1.27
CA ALA A 20 12.74 3.58 0.64
C ALA A 20 12.61 2.33 -0.24
N ALA A 21 11.87 1.32 0.22
CA ALA A 21 11.61 0.12 -0.56
C ALA A 21 10.83 0.45 -1.83
N ALA A 22 9.76 1.26 -1.74
CA ALA A 22 8.93 1.66 -2.87
C ALA A 22 9.70 2.49 -3.90
N VAL A 23 10.57 3.41 -3.46
CA VAL A 23 11.48 4.16 -4.36
C VAL A 23 12.48 3.22 -5.03
N ALA A 24 13.03 2.25 -4.31
CA ALA A 24 13.90 1.25 -4.92
C ALA A 24 13.17 0.42 -5.99
N GLN A 25 11.91 0.03 -5.72
CA GLN A 25 11.05 -0.67 -6.67
C GLN A 25 10.78 0.17 -7.91
N GLU A 26 10.40 1.45 -7.76
CA GLU A 26 10.18 2.37 -8.89
C GLU A 26 11.41 2.45 -9.80
N ARG A 27 12.61 2.65 -9.23
CA ARG A 27 13.84 2.70 -10.03
C ARG A 27 14.11 1.40 -10.76
N LEU A 28 13.90 0.27 -10.10
CA LEU A 28 14.03 -1.04 -10.72
C LEU A 28 12.99 -1.21 -11.83
N ALA A 29 11.76 -0.71 -11.63
CA ALA A 29 10.68 -0.79 -12.59
C ALA A 29 10.97 0.05 -13.84
N ALA A 30 11.53 1.26 -13.67
CA ALA A 30 11.93 2.14 -14.76
C ALA A 30 13.11 1.58 -15.58
N LYS A 31 14.05 0.86 -14.94
CA LYS A 31 15.22 0.27 -15.61
C LYS A 31 14.95 -1.12 -16.21
N SER A 32 13.94 -1.82 -15.71
CA SER A 32 13.66 -3.21 -16.10
C SER A 32 12.75 -3.26 -17.32
N GLY A 33 13.35 -3.19 -18.51
CA GLY A 33 12.70 -3.65 -19.75
C GLY A 33 12.55 -5.18 -19.83
N GLY A 34 13.18 -5.93 -18.92
CA GLY A 34 13.07 -7.39 -18.80
C GLY A 34 11.99 -7.82 -17.82
N GLY A 35 11.33 -8.95 -18.09
CA GLY A 35 10.28 -9.53 -17.25
C GLY A 35 10.72 -9.93 -15.84
N VAL A 36 9.76 -10.37 -15.01
CA VAL A 36 9.94 -10.67 -13.58
C VAL A 36 11.14 -11.57 -13.28
N LEU A 37 11.44 -12.56 -14.13
CA LEU A 37 12.57 -13.47 -13.94
C LEU A 37 13.93 -12.76 -13.89
N ARG A 38 14.14 -11.72 -14.71
CA ARG A 38 15.40 -10.96 -14.70
C ARG A 38 15.54 -10.14 -13.42
N LEU A 39 14.42 -9.66 -12.89
CA LEU A 39 14.38 -8.88 -11.65
C LEU A 39 14.82 -9.73 -10.45
N LEU A 40 14.33 -10.97 -10.37
CA LEU A 40 14.66 -11.92 -9.28
C LEU A 40 16.16 -12.24 -9.20
N GLY A 41 16.89 -12.12 -10.32
CA GLY A 41 18.34 -12.31 -10.37
C GLY A 41 19.17 -11.09 -9.92
N THR A 42 18.53 -9.96 -9.57
CA THR A 42 19.27 -8.74 -9.20
C THR A 42 19.37 -8.58 -7.68
N GLY A 43 20.57 -8.28 -7.16
CA GLY A 43 20.74 -8.00 -5.72
C GLY A 43 19.92 -6.78 -5.25
N ALA A 44 19.71 -5.80 -6.12
CA ALA A 44 18.88 -4.63 -5.81
C ALA A 44 17.40 -4.98 -5.57
N TRP A 45 16.88 -6.04 -6.23
CA TRP A 45 15.53 -6.53 -5.96
C TRP A 45 15.43 -7.08 -4.54
N TRP A 46 16.36 -7.95 -4.15
CA TRP A 46 16.38 -8.53 -2.82
C TRP A 46 16.61 -7.51 -1.71
N TRP A 47 17.33 -6.42 -1.98
CA TRP A 47 17.41 -5.29 -1.07
C TRP A 47 16.04 -4.63 -0.84
N SER A 48 15.26 -4.42 -1.90
CA SER A 48 13.90 -3.89 -1.79
C SER A 48 12.95 -4.85 -1.07
N VAL A 49 13.05 -6.16 -1.33
CA VAL A 49 12.32 -7.20 -0.60
C VAL A 49 12.67 -7.15 0.90
N GLY A 50 13.97 -7.07 1.22
CA GLY A 50 14.47 -6.97 2.59
C GLY A 50 13.97 -5.72 3.31
N LEU A 51 13.95 -4.56 2.64
CA LEU A 51 13.39 -3.33 3.20
C LEU A 51 11.88 -3.45 3.48
N ASN A 52 11.11 -4.04 2.55
CA ASN A 52 9.69 -4.30 2.76
C ASN A 52 9.45 -5.24 3.97
N ALA A 53 10.24 -6.32 4.07
CA ALA A 53 10.16 -7.26 5.18
C ALA A 53 10.50 -6.59 6.52
N ALA A 54 11.59 -5.82 6.58
CA ALA A 54 11.98 -5.06 7.77
C ALA A 54 10.90 -4.05 8.17
N ALA A 55 10.34 -3.32 7.20
CA ALA A 55 9.27 -2.37 7.44
C ALA A 55 8.01 -3.05 7.99
N ALA A 56 7.62 -4.21 7.44
CA ALA A 56 6.50 -5.01 7.92
C ALA A 56 6.73 -5.49 9.37
N LEU A 57 7.92 -6.00 9.67
CA LEU A 57 8.27 -6.45 11.02
C LEU A 57 8.24 -5.31 12.04
N LEU A 58 8.76 -4.13 11.67
CA LEU A 58 8.68 -2.93 12.51
C LEU A 58 7.24 -2.48 12.73
N HIS A 59 6.39 -2.58 11.71
CA HIS A 59 4.96 -2.26 11.82
C HIS A 59 4.25 -3.21 12.79
N VAL A 60 4.45 -4.52 12.64
CA VAL A 60 3.92 -5.53 13.56
C VAL A 60 4.46 -5.33 14.98
N ALA A 61 5.74 -5.01 15.13
CA ALA A 61 6.32 -4.68 16.43
C ALA A 61 5.66 -3.43 17.05
N ALA A 62 5.33 -2.41 16.26
CA ALA A 62 4.63 -1.22 16.74
C ALA A 62 3.23 -1.55 17.31
N LEU A 63 2.51 -2.50 16.71
CA LEU A 63 1.20 -2.97 17.18
C LEU A 63 1.26 -3.62 18.56
N LYS A 64 2.42 -4.15 18.97
CA LYS A 64 2.62 -4.64 20.35
C LYS A 64 2.60 -3.52 21.39
N TYR A 65 2.96 -2.30 20.99
CA TYR A 65 3.16 -1.17 21.90
C TYR A 65 2.10 -0.06 21.76
N GLY A 66 1.24 -0.13 20.74
CA GLY A 66 0.21 0.88 20.48
C GLY A 66 -0.98 0.33 19.69
N PRO A 67 -2.14 0.98 19.76
CA PRO A 67 -3.35 0.51 19.09
C PRO A 67 -3.24 0.67 17.57
N LEU A 68 -3.95 -0.19 16.83
CA LEU A 68 -4.03 -0.14 15.37
C LEU A 68 -4.51 1.24 14.86
N THR A 69 -5.45 1.86 15.58
CA THR A 69 -5.98 3.20 15.31
C THR A 69 -4.92 4.29 15.34
N LEU A 70 -3.79 4.06 16.00
CA LEU A 70 -2.61 4.95 16.01
C LEU A 70 -1.58 4.53 14.95
N VAL A 71 -1.26 3.24 14.89
CA VAL A 71 -0.17 2.71 14.06
C VAL A 71 -0.49 2.79 12.57
N GLN A 72 -1.74 2.57 12.18
CA GLN A 72 -2.14 2.54 10.78
C GLN A 72 -2.11 3.92 10.09
N PRO A 73 -2.61 5.02 10.71
CA PRO A 73 -2.40 6.37 10.16
C PRO A 73 -0.92 6.74 10.04
N LEU A 74 -0.07 6.32 10.98
CA LEU A 74 1.38 6.55 10.89
C LEU A 74 2.01 5.75 9.75
N GLY A 75 1.52 4.55 9.47
CA GLY A 75 1.91 3.76 8.29
C GLY A 75 1.61 4.49 6.97
N ALA A 76 0.51 5.25 6.91
CA ALA A 76 0.18 6.04 5.72
C ALA A 76 1.23 7.13 5.40
N LEU A 77 2.04 7.54 6.39
CA LEU A 77 3.16 8.47 6.19
C LEU A 77 4.25 7.90 5.25
N THR A 78 4.20 6.62 4.90
CA THR A 78 4.97 6.06 3.78
C THR A 78 4.80 6.90 2.52
N LEU A 79 3.58 7.34 2.21
CA LEU A 79 3.34 8.19 1.03
C LEU A 79 4.05 9.55 1.17
N VAL A 80 3.99 10.17 2.35
CA VAL A 80 4.64 11.45 2.67
C VAL A 80 6.16 11.37 2.56
N ALA A 81 6.75 10.24 2.96
CA ALA A 81 8.18 10.00 2.86
C ALA A 81 8.61 9.63 1.43
N ALA A 82 7.80 8.83 0.73
CA ALA A 82 8.15 8.28 -0.57
C ALA A 82 8.15 9.32 -1.69
N VAL A 83 7.16 10.23 -1.72
CA VAL A 83 7.07 11.28 -2.75
C VAL A 83 8.34 12.16 -2.81
N PRO A 84 8.80 12.78 -1.70
CA PRO A 84 10.02 13.58 -1.72
C PRO A 84 11.28 12.74 -1.86
N LEU A 85 11.32 11.50 -1.36
CA LEU A 85 12.46 10.62 -1.56
C LEU A 85 12.61 10.23 -3.04
N GLY A 86 11.51 9.85 -3.70
CA GLY A 86 11.46 9.54 -5.12
C GLY A 86 11.84 10.75 -5.98
N ALA A 87 11.32 11.94 -5.67
CA ALA A 87 11.69 13.17 -6.37
C ALA A 87 13.20 13.48 -6.26
N ARG A 88 13.78 13.40 -5.05
CA ARG A 88 15.23 13.60 -4.86
C ARG A 88 16.07 12.58 -5.63
N VAL A 89 15.68 11.31 -5.60
CA VAL A 89 16.40 10.24 -6.29
C VAL A 89 16.29 10.37 -7.82
N ALA A 90 15.21 10.96 -8.31
CA ALA A 90 15.01 11.31 -9.72
C ALA A 90 15.64 12.68 -10.10
N GLY A 91 16.29 13.39 -9.17
CA GLY A 91 16.92 14.69 -9.43
C GLY A 91 15.92 15.82 -9.71
N ARG A 92 14.68 15.72 -9.23
CA ARG A 92 13.61 16.71 -9.43
C ARG A 92 13.04 17.23 -8.11
N HIS A 93 12.32 18.34 -8.19
CA HIS A 93 11.54 18.86 -7.05
C HIS A 93 10.16 18.22 -6.98
N VAL A 94 9.59 18.19 -5.77
CA VAL A 94 8.18 17.80 -5.56
C VAL A 94 7.29 18.95 -6.00
N THR A 95 6.33 18.66 -6.87
CA THR A 95 5.40 19.66 -7.37
C THR A 95 4.34 20.01 -6.31
N PRO A 96 3.74 21.21 -6.37
CA PRO A 96 2.61 21.56 -5.51
C PRO A 96 1.41 20.60 -5.67
N GLY A 97 1.22 20.06 -6.89
CA GLY A 97 0.19 19.06 -7.17
C GLY A 97 0.43 17.74 -6.43
N GLU A 98 1.67 17.26 -6.40
CA GLU A 98 2.03 16.05 -5.63
C GLU A 98 1.82 16.24 -4.13
N TRP A 99 2.16 17.40 -3.57
CA TRP A 99 1.91 17.72 -2.17
C TRP A 99 0.41 17.74 -1.83
N ARG A 100 -0.38 18.45 -2.63
CA ARG A 100 -1.83 18.53 -2.46
C ARG A 100 -2.48 17.14 -2.59
N GLY A 101 -2.06 16.36 -3.58
CA GLY A 101 -2.60 15.01 -3.79
C GLY A 101 -2.25 14.07 -2.66
N THR A 102 -1.01 14.14 -2.14
CA THR A 102 -0.58 13.40 -0.95
C THR A 102 -1.40 13.78 0.28
N ALA A 103 -1.54 15.08 0.56
CA ALA A 103 -2.31 15.57 1.69
C ALA A 103 -3.78 15.13 1.61
N LEU A 104 -4.41 15.28 0.45
CA LEU A 104 -5.80 14.91 0.23
C LEU A 104 -6.01 13.40 0.38
N THR A 105 -5.07 12.59 -0.10
CA THR A 105 -5.07 11.13 0.09
C THR A 105 -5.03 10.75 1.57
N LEU A 106 -4.16 11.39 2.35
CA LEU A 106 -3.98 11.09 3.77
C LEU A 106 -5.18 11.54 4.61
N VAL A 107 -5.73 12.71 4.33
CA VAL A 107 -6.95 13.18 5.01
C VAL A 107 -8.11 12.24 4.70
N GLY A 108 -8.28 11.87 3.44
CA GLY A 108 -9.32 10.93 3.03
C GLY A 108 -9.18 9.55 3.67
N LEU A 109 -7.96 9.02 3.67
CA LEU A 109 -7.64 7.77 4.35
C LEU A 109 -7.89 7.88 5.86
N GLY A 110 -7.43 8.94 6.51
CA GLY A 110 -7.67 9.15 7.95
C GLY A 110 -9.15 9.14 8.30
N ALA A 111 -10.00 9.80 7.51
CA ALA A 111 -11.45 9.77 7.69
C ALA A 111 -12.02 8.35 7.56
N LEU A 112 -11.57 7.58 6.56
CA LEU A 112 -11.97 6.17 6.39
C LEU A 112 -11.55 5.32 7.59
N LEU A 113 -10.31 5.48 8.07
CA LEU A 113 -9.78 4.67 9.17
C LEU A 113 -10.50 4.95 10.48
N VAL A 114 -10.84 6.21 10.76
CA VAL A 114 -11.63 6.58 11.94
C VAL A 114 -12.98 5.87 11.94
N THR A 115 -13.62 5.73 10.78
CA THR A 115 -14.92 5.04 10.66
C THR A 115 -14.83 3.52 10.73
N ALA A 116 -13.69 2.96 10.32
CA ALA A 116 -13.44 1.52 10.26
C ALA A 116 -12.75 0.95 11.52
N SER A 117 -12.47 1.79 12.52
CA SER A 117 -11.75 1.39 13.73
C SER A 117 -12.66 0.67 14.73
N GLY A 118 -13.00 -0.60 14.51
CA GLY A 118 -13.66 -1.46 15.52
C GLY A 118 -12.68 -2.05 16.54
N PRO A 119 -13.16 -2.64 17.65
CA PRO A 119 -12.36 -3.58 18.44
C PRO A 119 -11.78 -4.67 17.53
N ALA A 120 -10.58 -5.15 17.83
CA ALA A 120 -10.01 -6.28 17.09
C ALA A 120 -10.98 -7.46 17.16
N PRO A 121 -11.24 -8.16 16.04
CA PRO A 121 -12.15 -9.29 16.03
C PRO A 121 -11.76 -10.36 17.04
N ASP A 122 -12.74 -10.84 17.80
CA ASP A 122 -12.60 -12.04 18.63
C ASP A 122 -12.55 -13.31 17.76
N ASP A 123 -13.12 -13.25 16.56
CA ASP A 123 -13.21 -14.36 15.62
C ASP A 123 -12.03 -14.39 14.62
N THR A 124 -11.67 -15.60 14.19
CA THR A 124 -10.67 -15.84 13.14
C THR A 124 -11.31 -16.54 11.95
N LEU A 125 -10.79 -16.29 10.75
CA LEU A 125 -11.28 -16.94 9.54
C LEU A 125 -11.07 -18.46 9.64
N SER A 126 -12.14 -19.23 9.42
CA SER A 126 -12.04 -20.67 9.22
C SER A 126 -11.23 -20.97 7.95
N LEU A 127 -10.68 -22.19 7.83
CA LEU A 127 -9.91 -22.56 6.63
C LEU A 127 -10.72 -22.42 5.32
N PRO A 128 -12.00 -22.83 5.24
CA PRO A 128 -12.82 -22.60 4.05
C PRO A 128 -13.02 -21.11 3.72
N GLU A 129 -13.24 -20.25 4.72
CA GLU A 129 -13.37 -18.81 4.51
C GLU A 129 -12.06 -18.20 4.02
N ALA A 130 -10.93 -18.57 4.62
CA ALA A 130 -9.61 -18.14 4.18
C ALA A 130 -9.34 -18.53 2.72
N LEU A 131 -9.68 -19.77 2.33
CA LEU A 131 -9.58 -20.25 0.95
C LEU A 131 -10.56 -19.53 0.00
N GLY A 132 -11.78 -19.26 0.44
CA GLY A 132 -12.78 -18.51 -0.32
C GLY A 132 -12.33 -17.07 -0.60
N VAL A 133 -11.87 -16.37 0.43
CA VAL A 133 -11.28 -15.02 0.31
C VAL A 133 -10.06 -15.06 -0.63
N ALA A 134 -9.19 -16.06 -0.48
CA ALA A 134 -8.03 -16.21 -1.35
C ALA A 134 -8.43 -16.42 -2.82
N ALA A 135 -9.41 -17.28 -3.10
CA ALA A 135 -9.88 -17.56 -4.44
C ALA A 135 -10.52 -16.32 -5.11
N VAL A 136 -11.40 -15.61 -4.38
CA VAL A 136 -12.02 -14.36 -4.87
C VAL A 136 -10.95 -13.31 -5.14
N THR A 137 -9.98 -13.16 -4.24
CA THR A 137 -8.87 -12.22 -4.39
C THR A 137 -8.02 -12.56 -5.61
N ALA A 138 -7.66 -13.83 -5.80
CA ALA A 138 -6.88 -14.28 -6.96
C ALA A 138 -7.63 -14.02 -8.27
N ALA A 139 -8.94 -14.26 -8.31
CA ALA A 139 -9.78 -13.96 -9.46
C ALA A 139 -9.84 -12.45 -9.77
N LEU A 140 -9.98 -11.61 -8.74
CA LEU A 140 -9.96 -10.15 -8.86
C LEU A 140 -8.61 -9.65 -9.38
N ILE A 141 -7.49 -10.14 -8.81
CA ILE A 141 -6.14 -9.83 -9.28
C ILE A 141 -6.00 -10.24 -10.75
N GLY A 142 -6.40 -11.46 -11.13
CA GLY A 142 -6.38 -11.91 -12.52
C GLY A 142 -7.18 -10.99 -13.45
N ALA A 143 -8.36 -10.54 -13.02
CA ALA A 143 -9.18 -9.60 -13.76
C ALA A 143 -8.53 -8.22 -13.92
N LEU A 144 -7.88 -7.71 -12.87
CA LEU A 144 -7.14 -6.44 -12.86
C LEU A 144 -5.81 -6.51 -13.63
N SER A 145 -5.23 -7.70 -13.78
CA SER A 145 -3.99 -7.93 -14.54
C SER A 145 -4.21 -8.16 -16.04
N ARG A 146 -5.45 -8.32 -16.51
CA ARG A 146 -5.77 -8.38 -17.97
C ARG A 146 -5.26 -7.13 -18.70
N ARG A 147 -4.82 -7.22 -19.97
CA ARG A 147 -4.33 -6.06 -20.75
C ARG A 147 -5.37 -4.93 -20.83
N GLY A 148 -4.94 -3.68 -20.67
CA GLY A 148 -5.82 -2.50 -20.70
C GLY A 148 -5.07 -1.16 -20.59
N ALA A 149 -5.80 -0.05 -20.77
CA ALA A 149 -5.26 1.30 -20.99
C ALA A 149 -4.56 1.97 -19.79
N LYS A 150 -4.78 1.50 -18.56
CA LYS A 150 -4.17 2.05 -17.33
C LYS A 150 -3.55 0.93 -16.47
N PRO A 151 -2.47 0.28 -16.93
CA PRO A 151 -1.91 -0.87 -16.24
C PRO A 151 -1.40 -0.51 -14.83
N GLY A 152 -0.80 0.67 -14.63
CA GLY A 152 -0.21 1.08 -13.35
C GLY A 152 -1.17 1.05 -12.17
N LEU A 153 -2.26 1.82 -12.23
CA LEU A 153 -3.24 1.89 -11.13
C LEU A 153 -3.98 0.57 -10.91
N ARG A 154 -4.24 -0.23 -11.95
CA ARG A 154 -4.89 -1.54 -11.80
C ARG A 154 -4.00 -2.53 -11.04
N HIS A 155 -2.70 -2.54 -11.32
CA HIS A 155 -1.74 -3.35 -10.58
C HIS A 155 -1.52 -2.80 -9.16
N ALA A 156 -1.59 -1.48 -8.95
CA ALA A 156 -1.56 -0.88 -7.63
C ALA A 156 -2.78 -1.30 -6.78
N THR A 157 -3.99 -1.25 -7.34
CA THR A 157 -5.20 -1.75 -6.69
C THR A 157 -5.08 -3.24 -6.37
N ALA A 158 -4.67 -4.06 -7.34
CA ALA A 158 -4.47 -5.49 -7.13
C ALA A 158 -3.43 -5.77 -6.03
N SER A 159 -2.33 -5.02 -6.01
CA SER A 159 -1.32 -5.10 -4.96
C SER A 159 -1.88 -4.73 -3.59
N GLY A 160 -2.60 -3.61 -3.48
CA GLY A 160 -3.18 -3.18 -2.21
C GLY A 160 -4.20 -4.19 -1.69
N VAL A 161 -5.06 -4.74 -2.56
CA VAL A 161 -6.01 -5.79 -2.16
C VAL A 161 -5.28 -7.05 -1.71
N ALA A 162 -4.24 -7.50 -2.42
CA ALA A 162 -3.42 -8.64 -2.00
C ALA A 162 -2.81 -8.41 -0.61
N SER A 163 -2.26 -7.23 -0.35
CA SER A 163 -1.73 -6.85 0.96
C SER A 163 -2.80 -6.79 2.06
N GLY A 164 -4.01 -6.32 1.74
CA GLY A 164 -5.12 -6.23 2.69
C GLY A 164 -5.61 -7.61 3.11
N VAL A 165 -5.73 -8.52 2.15
CA VAL A 165 -6.05 -9.94 2.38
C VAL A 165 -4.94 -10.62 3.19
N ALA A 166 -3.68 -10.41 2.84
CA ALA A 166 -2.56 -10.93 3.62
C ALA A 166 -2.59 -10.42 5.08
N SER A 167 -2.93 -9.14 5.29
CA SER A 167 -3.08 -8.57 6.63
C SER A 167 -4.22 -9.24 7.42
N ALA A 168 -5.40 -9.38 6.83
CA ALA A 168 -6.55 -10.03 7.48
C ALA A 168 -6.25 -11.50 7.82
N LEU A 169 -5.60 -12.25 6.91
CA LEU A 169 -5.19 -13.62 7.15
C LEU A 169 -4.08 -13.73 8.21
N THR A 170 -3.20 -12.73 8.31
CA THR A 170 -2.13 -12.70 9.32
C THR A 170 -2.71 -12.71 10.73
N GLN A 171 -3.83 -12.03 10.99
CA GLN A 171 -4.50 -12.07 12.29
C GLN A 171 -4.85 -13.52 12.71
N THR A 172 -5.33 -14.34 11.77
CA THR A 172 -5.63 -15.76 12.03
C THR A 172 -4.37 -16.54 12.45
N VAL A 173 -3.23 -16.26 11.82
CA VAL A 173 -1.93 -16.86 12.20
C VAL A 173 -1.46 -16.33 13.55
N THR A 174 -1.58 -15.02 13.79
CA THR A 174 -1.14 -14.39 15.04
C THR A 174 -1.90 -14.91 16.26
N VAL A 175 -3.22 -15.05 16.17
CA VAL A 175 -4.04 -15.62 17.25
C VAL A 175 -3.62 -17.06 17.53
N ALA A 176 -3.49 -17.89 16.49
CA ALA A 176 -3.10 -19.30 16.63
C ALA A 176 -1.70 -19.48 17.28
N VAL A 177 -0.76 -18.57 16.99
CA VAL A 177 0.59 -18.61 17.58
C VAL A 177 0.62 -18.07 19.01
N THR A 178 -0.20 -17.07 19.31
CA THR A 178 -0.17 -16.35 20.61
C THR A 178 -0.94 -17.09 21.69
N ASP A 179 -2.07 -17.73 21.35
CA ASP A 179 -2.90 -18.42 22.33
C ASP A 179 -2.32 -19.75 22.82
N ARG A 180 -1.24 -20.27 22.21
CA ARG A 180 -0.44 -21.44 22.64
C ARG A 180 -1.22 -22.73 22.99
N THR A 181 -2.51 -22.81 22.69
CA THR A 181 -3.36 -23.94 23.06
C THR A 181 -3.30 -25.11 22.07
N GLY A 182 -2.68 -24.93 20.89
CA GLY A 182 -2.55 -25.96 19.86
C GLY A 182 -1.16 -26.07 19.20
N PRO A 183 -0.90 -27.12 18.41
CA PRO A 183 0.37 -27.30 17.72
C PRO A 183 0.63 -26.18 16.70
N LEU A 184 1.80 -25.55 16.76
CA LEU A 184 2.23 -24.53 15.78
C LEU A 184 2.35 -25.07 14.33
N LEU A 185 2.39 -26.39 14.18
CA LEU A 185 2.46 -27.11 12.90
C LEU A 185 1.09 -27.65 12.45
N ASP A 186 -0.01 -27.11 12.97
CA ASP A 186 -1.34 -27.45 12.46
C ASP A 186 -1.48 -27.08 10.98
N VAL A 187 -2.12 -27.96 10.21
CA VAL A 187 -2.29 -27.84 8.76
C VAL A 187 -2.99 -26.52 8.40
N ARG A 188 -3.96 -26.09 9.21
CA ARG A 188 -4.64 -24.80 9.03
C ARG A 188 -3.67 -23.63 9.13
N VAL A 189 -2.83 -23.59 10.17
CA VAL A 189 -1.89 -22.49 10.40
C VAL A 189 -0.86 -22.43 9.28
N ILE A 190 -0.33 -23.59 8.86
CA ILE A 190 0.62 -23.68 7.74
C ILE A 190 -0.04 -23.20 6.44
N ALA A 191 -1.26 -23.67 6.13
CA ALA A 191 -1.97 -23.28 4.92
C ALA A 191 -2.23 -21.76 4.86
N VAL A 192 -2.71 -21.17 5.96
CA VAL A 192 -2.94 -19.72 6.04
C VAL A 192 -1.63 -18.93 5.95
N ALA A 193 -0.56 -19.39 6.61
CA ALA A 193 0.76 -18.74 6.50
C ALA A 193 1.31 -18.76 5.06
N LEU A 194 1.10 -19.86 4.33
CA LEU A 194 1.46 -19.95 2.91
C LEU A 194 0.62 -18.99 2.04
N LEU A 195 -0.68 -18.84 2.32
CA LEU A 195 -1.52 -17.86 1.64
C LEU A 195 -1.05 -16.43 1.90
N VAL A 196 -0.73 -16.09 3.15
CA VAL A 196 -0.15 -14.78 3.52
C VAL A 196 1.13 -14.53 2.73
N ALA A 197 2.06 -15.49 2.70
CA ALA A 197 3.30 -15.37 1.96
C ALA A 197 3.06 -15.20 0.45
N ALA A 198 2.13 -15.96 -0.13
CA ALA A 198 1.77 -15.88 -1.54
C ALA A 198 1.18 -14.51 -1.91
N PHE A 199 0.25 -13.98 -1.11
CA PHE A 199 -0.34 -12.66 -1.34
C PHE A 199 0.65 -11.52 -1.08
N ALA A 200 1.52 -11.64 -0.08
CA ALA A 200 2.57 -10.65 0.16
C ALA A 200 3.56 -10.59 -1.01
N ALA A 201 4.05 -11.74 -1.49
CA ALA A 201 4.94 -11.83 -2.64
C ALA A 201 4.26 -11.37 -3.94
N GLY A 202 3.03 -11.82 -4.18
CA GLY A 202 2.23 -11.41 -5.33
C GLY A 202 1.96 -9.91 -5.33
N GLY A 203 1.57 -9.35 -4.18
CA GLY A 203 1.39 -7.91 -3.98
C GLY A 203 2.67 -7.14 -4.30
N LEU A 204 3.82 -7.58 -3.79
CA LEU A 204 5.10 -6.93 -4.08
C LEU A 204 5.44 -6.90 -5.58
N LEU A 205 5.20 -8.01 -6.28
CA LEU A 205 5.39 -8.09 -7.74
C LEU A 205 4.39 -7.20 -8.50
N LEU A 206 3.13 -7.14 -8.06
CA LEU A 206 2.12 -6.25 -8.63
C LEU A 206 2.52 -4.78 -8.41
N SER A 207 2.95 -4.39 -7.21
CA SER A 207 3.50 -3.06 -6.91
C SER A 207 4.67 -2.71 -7.82
N GLN A 208 5.61 -3.65 -8.01
CA GLN A 208 6.73 -3.45 -8.93
C GLN A 208 6.26 -3.12 -10.35
N THR A 209 5.23 -3.82 -10.84
CA THR A 209 4.65 -3.51 -12.15
C THR A 209 3.89 -2.19 -12.18
N ALA A 210 3.27 -1.81 -11.07
CA ALA A 210 2.52 -0.58 -10.91
C ALA A 210 3.41 0.66 -10.96
N TYR A 211 4.60 0.59 -10.36
CA TYR A 211 5.57 1.69 -10.28
C TYR A 211 6.34 1.98 -11.59
N ARG A 212 6.08 1.23 -12.68
CA ARG A 212 6.71 1.52 -13.99
C ARG A 212 6.38 2.90 -14.53
N GLY A 213 5.19 3.42 -14.22
CA GLY A 213 4.71 4.72 -14.67
C GLY A 213 4.75 5.81 -13.60
N GLY A 214 5.67 5.69 -12.64
CA GLY A 214 5.83 6.63 -11.52
C GLY A 214 5.31 6.09 -10.18
N LEU A 215 5.81 6.68 -9.09
CA LEU A 215 5.54 6.21 -7.73
C LEU A 215 4.28 6.79 -7.08
N GLY A 216 4.04 8.10 -7.22
CA GLY A 216 3.09 8.84 -6.38
C GLY A 216 1.67 8.26 -6.39
N ALA A 217 1.02 8.21 -7.55
CA ALA A 217 -0.36 7.73 -7.65
C ALA A 217 -0.51 6.21 -7.38
N PRO A 218 0.36 5.33 -7.91
CA PRO A 218 0.30 3.91 -7.55
C PRO A 218 0.51 3.66 -6.06
N LEU A 219 1.47 4.34 -5.41
CA LEU A 219 1.71 4.16 -3.97
C LEU A 219 0.49 4.61 -3.17
N ALA A 220 -0.08 5.78 -3.50
CA ALA A 220 -1.31 6.25 -2.87
C ALA A 220 -2.46 5.23 -3.02
N MET A 221 -2.60 4.61 -4.19
CA MET A 221 -3.60 3.56 -4.41
C MET A 221 -3.33 2.29 -3.60
N VAL A 222 -2.09 1.84 -3.47
CA VAL A 222 -1.73 0.69 -2.61
C VAL A 222 -2.07 1.01 -1.15
N THR A 223 -1.67 2.18 -0.67
CA THR A 223 -1.90 2.65 0.70
C THR A 223 -3.39 2.79 1.02
N LEU A 224 -4.23 3.12 0.04
CA LEU A 224 -5.68 3.19 0.19
C LEU A 224 -6.36 1.81 0.11
N ALA A 225 -6.01 1.01 -0.91
CA ALA A 225 -6.68 -0.26 -1.18
C ALA A 225 -6.41 -1.32 -0.11
N ASN A 226 -5.22 -1.29 0.52
CA ASN A 226 -4.86 -2.21 1.60
C ASN A 226 -5.84 -2.18 2.79
N PRO A 227 -5.99 -1.06 3.51
CA PRO A 227 -6.92 -0.99 4.63
C PRO A 227 -8.37 -1.15 4.20
N LEU A 228 -8.78 -0.70 3.01
CA LEU A 228 -10.14 -0.92 2.51
C LEU A 228 -10.45 -2.40 2.31
N ALA A 229 -9.54 -3.16 1.71
CA ALA A 229 -9.72 -4.61 1.53
C ALA A 229 -9.75 -5.34 2.87
N ALA A 230 -8.87 -4.97 3.81
CA ALA A 230 -8.89 -5.51 5.17
C ALA A 230 -10.22 -5.22 5.88
N SER A 231 -10.72 -3.98 5.83
CA SER A 231 -12.00 -3.59 6.44
C SER A 231 -13.20 -4.30 5.80
N ILE A 232 -13.21 -4.54 4.48
CA ILE A 232 -14.29 -5.30 3.84
C ILE A 232 -14.33 -6.74 4.39
N ILE A 233 -13.17 -7.38 4.57
CA ILE A 233 -13.08 -8.73 5.16
C ILE A 233 -13.54 -8.69 6.62
N GLY A 234 -13.07 -7.70 7.38
CA GLY A 234 -13.46 -7.51 8.78
C GLY A 234 -14.97 -7.37 8.95
N LEU A 235 -15.60 -6.49 8.18
CA LEU A 235 -17.05 -6.24 8.22
C LEU A 235 -17.87 -7.45 7.75
N ALA A 236 -17.41 -8.16 6.71
CA ALA A 236 -18.19 -9.23 6.09
C ALA A 236 -18.06 -10.58 6.80
N LEU A 237 -16.89 -10.88 7.36
CA LEU A 237 -16.54 -12.22 7.84
C LEU A 237 -16.09 -12.27 9.30
N LEU A 238 -15.67 -11.14 9.88
CA LEU A 238 -15.17 -11.08 11.26
C LEU A 238 -16.11 -10.32 12.21
N GLY A 239 -17.33 -10.05 11.75
CA GLY A 239 -18.37 -9.40 12.56
C GLY A 239 -18.08 -7.94 12.92
N GLU A 240 -17.11 -7.29 12.25
CA GLU A 240 -16.84 -5.88 12.52
C GLU A 240 -18.01 -4.99 12.09
N HIS A 241 -18.11 -3.82 12.72
CA HIS A 241 -19.13 -2.84 12.41
C HIS A 241 -18.49 -1.46 12.20
N LEU A 242 -19.00 -0.73 11.22
CA LEU A 242 -18.64 0.68 11.06
C LEU A 242 -19.15 1.46 12.26
N GLN A 243 -18.25 2.26 12.84
CA GLN A 243 -18.62 3.13 13.96
C GLN A 243 -19.31 4.40 13.48
N GLY A 244 -20.28 4.90 14.27
CA GLY A 244 -20.85 6.24 14.08
C GLY A 244 -22.12 6.33 13.22
N GLY A 245 -22.74 5.20 12.83
CA GLY A 245 -24.04 5.19 12.14
C GLY A 245 -24.05 6.05 10.87
N ALA A 246 -25.10 6.87 10.67
CA ALA A 246 -25.22 7.75 9.50
C ALA A 246 -24.08 8.80 9.41
N ALA A 247 -23.57 9.29 10.55
CA ALA A 247 -22.46 10.23 10.59
C ALA A 247 -21.12 9.56 10.25
N GLY A 248 -20.94 8.30 10.66
CA GLY A 248 -19.80 7.48 10.24
C GLY A 248 -19.82 7.22 8.74
N LEU A 249 -20.99 6.90 8.18
CA LEU A 249 -21.15 6.68 6.74
C LEU A 249 -20.86 7.95 5.92
N SER A 250 -21.33 9.11 6.37
CA SER A 250 -21.04 10.37 5.68
C SER A 250 -19.56 10.74 5.76
N LEU A 251 -18.91 10.52 6.91
CA LEU A 251 -17.46 10.71 7.06
C LEU A 251 -16.67 9.74 6.15
N ALA A 252 -17.07 8.48 6.06
CA ALA A 252 -16.46 7.51 5.17
C ALA A 252 -16.63 7.91 3.69
N ALA A 253 -17.81 8.39 3.30
CA ALA A 253 -18.07 8.88 1.95
C ALA A 253 -17.20 10.09 1.59
N VAL A 254 -17.12 11.08 2.49
CA VAL A 254 -16.22 12.23 2.32
C VAL A 254 -14.76 11.76 2.25
N GLY A 255 -14.36 10.84 3.12
CA GLY A 255 -13.02 10.26 3.14
C GLY A 255 -12.66 9.59 1.80
N ALA A 256 -13.58 8.79 1.25
CA ALA A 256 -13.42 8.16 -0.06
C ALA A 256 -13.29 9.17 -1.20
N ILE A 257 -14.09 10.25 -1.18
CA ILE A 257 -14.02 11.32 -2.18
C ILE A 257 -12.67 12.03 -2.13
N LEU A 258 -12.21 12.42 -0.93
CA LEU A 258 -10.91 13.06 -0.73
C LEU A 258 -9.78 12.12 -1.17
N ALA A 259 -9.79 10.86 -0.72
CA ALA A 259 -8.76 9.90 -1.07
C ALA A 259 -8.65 9.69 -2.59
N THR A 260 -9.80 9.54 -3.26
CA THR A 260 -9.88 9.40 -4.73
C THR A 260 -9.39 10.67 -5.43
N GLY A 261 -9.82 11.85 -4.99
CA GLY A 261 -9.34 13.12 -5.51
C GLY A 261 -7.83 13.29 -5.37
N GLY A 262 -7.26 12.81 -4.26
CA GLY A 262 -5.82 12.85 -4.01
C GLY A 262 -5.03 11.99 -4.99
N VAL A 263 -5.49 10.77 -5.23
CA VAL A 263 -4.92 9.86 -6.24
C VAL A 263 -5.02 10.44 -7.65
N VAL A 264 -6.18 11.01 -8.01
CA VAL A 264 -6.37 11.65 -9.32
C VAL A 264 -5.39 12.80 -9.49
N LEU A 265 -5.23 13.65 -8.48
CA LEU A 265 -4.29 14.76 -8.51
C LEU A 265 -2.84 14.29 -8.63
N LEU A 266 -2.45 13.24 -7.91
CA LEU A 266 -1.13 12.61 -8.05
C LEU A 266 -0.89 12.06 -9.45
N THR A 267 -1.94 11.49 -10.07
CA THR A 267 -1.86 10.96 -11.44
C THR A 267 -1.62 12.09 -12.44
N HIS A 268 -2.31 13.22 -12.29
CA HIS A 268 -2.13 14.37 -13.17
C HIS A 268 -0.79 15.08 -12.96
N ALA A 269 -0.34 15.23 -11.71
CA ALA A 269 0.92 15.89 -11.40
C ALA A 269 2.13 15.15 -11.99
N HIS A 270 2.05 13.83 -12.12
CA HIS A 270 3.08 13.02 -12.78
C HIS A 270 3.09 13.19 -14.31
N ASN A 271 1.93 13.42 -14.93
CA ASN A 271 1.81 13.53 -16.40
C ASN A 271 2.09 14.95 -16.93
N ALA A 272 2.04 15.97 -16.09
CA ALA A 272 2.24 17.38 -16.49
C ALA A 272 3.59 17.64 -17.20
N PRO A 273 4.74 17.09 -16.79
CA PRO A 273 6.02 17.29 -17.49
C PRO A 273 6.04 16.74 -18.93
N LEU A 274 5.32 15.64 -19.20
CA LEU A 274 5.29 14.98 -20.51
C LEU A 274 4.45 15.76 -21.54
N LEU A 275 3.46 16.52 -21.07
CA LEU A 275 2.61 17.34 -21.92
C LEU A 275 3.35 18.61 -22.38
N ASP A 276 4.13 19.24 -21.50
CA ASP A 276 4.95 20.42 -21.82
C ASP A 276 6.03 20.11 -22.87
N GLU A 277 6.67 18.94 -22.83
CA GLU A 277 7.64 18.51 -23.87
C GLU A 277 6.96 18.16 -25.19
N SER A 278 5.76 17.55 -25.18
CA SER A 278 5.02 17.23 -26.41
C SER A 278 4.45 18.48 -27.10
N GLN A 279 4.18 19.55 -26.35
CA GLN A 279 3.71 20.83 -26.87
C GLN A 279 4.87 21.72 -27.38
N ARG A 280 6.10 21.51 -26.90
CA ARG A 280 7.31 22.08 -27.52
C ARG A 280 7.65 21.27 -28.78
N GLY A 281 7.01 21.61 -29.90
CA GLY A 281 7.32 21.00 -31.20
C GLY A 281 8.81 21.11 -31.58
N PRO A 282 9.30 20.33 -32.57
CA PRO A 282 10.74 20.11 -32.86
C PRO A 282 11.58 21.31 -33.36
N GLY A 283 11.25 22.55 -32.98
CA GLY A 283 11.91 23.75 -33.51
C GLY A 283 12.04 24.94 -32.55
N GLN A 284 11.66 24.82 -31.28
CA GLN A 284 11.81 25.92 -30.32
C GLN A 284 13.04 25.69 -29.42
N SER A 285 14.22 25.87 -30.00
CA SER A 285 15.43 26.11 -29.20
C SER A 285 15.33 27.48 -28.52
N PRO A 286 15.73 27.63 -27.25
CA PRO A 286 15.76 28.93 -26.60
C PRO A 286 16.76 29.82 -27.34
N VAL A 287 16.27 30.91 -27.95
CA VAL A 287 17.14 31.96 -28.45
C VAL A 287 17.86 32.54 -27.24
N ALA A 288 19.18 32.31 -27.18
CA ALA A 288 20.05 32.91 -26.19
C ALA A 288 19.99 34.43 -26.37
N ALA A 289 19.28 35.12 -25.48
CA ALA A 289 19.36 36.56 -25.37
C ALA A 289 20.57 36.91 -24.48
N THR A 290 21.69 37.23 -25.12
CA THR A 290 22.72 38.12 -24.55
C THR A 290 22.52 39.51 -25.14
N PRO A 291 22.69 40.56 -24.32
CA PRO A 291 24.02 41.17 -24.20
C PRO A 291 24.59 41.10 -22.79
#